data_AF-A0A859D0U4-F1
#
_entry.id   AF-A0A859D0U4-F1
#
_cell.length_a   1.000
_cell.length_b   1.000
_cell.length_c   1.000
_cell.angle_alpha   90.00
_cell.angle_beta   90.00
_cell.angle_gamma   90.00
#
_symmetry.space_group_name_H-M   'P 1'
#
loop_
_entity.id
_entity.type
_entity.pdbx_description
1 polymer ?
#
loop_
_entity_poly.entity_id
_entity_poly.type
_entity_poly.pdbx_seq_one_letter_code
_entity_poly.pdbx_strand_id
1 'polypeptide(L)'
;MGTNYTALFRQIEILRAIPDKPDRSISAETIQTALEGKGFSVQIRTLQRDLKALTKQFGLNCDKSKHKYKWSFKDKSPINFETMDTPTALTWVLARDQLSGLLPKIATEQLREHANKSLS
;
A
#
# COMPACT_ATOMS: atom_id res chain seq x y z
N MET A 1 -20.16 -2.86 -14.08
CA MET A 1 -19.64 -1.62 -13.45
C MET A 1 -19.19 -1.77 -11.99
N GLY A 2 -19.20 -2.97 -11.38
CA GLY A 2 -18.90 -3.13 -9.93
C GLY A 2 -17.48 -3.59 -9.55
N THR A 3 -16.60 -3.91 -10.49
CA THR A 3 -15.33 -4.60 -10.20
C THR A 3 -14.18 -3.68 -9.75
N ASN A 4 -14.19 -2.40 -10.13
CA ASN A 4 -13.07 -1.48 -9.83
C ASN A 4 -13.17 -0.92 -8.39
N TYR A 5 -14.35 -0.45 -7.98
CA TYR A 5 -14.56 0.10 -6.64
C TYR A 5 -14.27 -0.90 -5.52
N THR A 6 -14.69 -2.16 -5.67
CA THR A 6 -14.36 -3.22 -4.69
C THR A 6 -12.85 -3.44 -4.57
N ALA A 7 -12.10 -3.33 -5.68
CA ALA A 7 -10.64 -3.44 -5.65
C ALA A 7 -10.00 -2.24 -4.95
N LEU A 8 -10.49 -1.02 -5.19
CA LEU A 8 -9.99 0.21 -4.55
C LEU A 8 -10.25 0.20 -3.04
N PHE A 9 -11.48 -0.10 -2.62
CA PHE A 9 -11.79 -0.20 -1.18
C PHE A 9 -10.97 -1.29 -0.51
N ARG A 10 -10.75 -2.43 -1.16
CA ARG A 10 -9.86 -3.46 -0.64
C ARG A 10 -8.42 -2.96 -0.48
N GLN A 11 -7.88 -2.19 -1.43
CA GLN A 11 -6.54 -1.60 -1.32
C GLN A 11 -6.43 -0.67 -0.12
N ILE A 12 -7.45 0.18 0.12
CA ILE A 12 -7.51 1.05 1.29
C ILE A 12 -7.50 0.22 2.58
N GLU A 13 -8.31 -0.84 2.64
CA GLU A 13 -8.36 -1.70 3.83
C GLU A 13 -7.10 -2.52 4.05
N ILE A 14 -6.39 -2.91 2.98
CA ILE A 14 -5.05 -3.50 3.07
C ILE A 14 -4.08 -2.49 3.68
N LEU A 15 -4.04 -1.26 3.16
CA LEU A 15 -3.14 -0.22 3.65
C LEU A 15 -3.42 0.14 5.12
N ARG A 16 -4.70 0.16 5.52
CA ARG A 16 -5.14 0.35 6.92
C ARG A 16 -4.73 -0.78 7.86
N ALA A 17 -4.61 -2.01 7.36
CA ALA A 17 -4.20 -3.14 8.17
C ALA A 17 -2.68 -3.16 8.40
N ILE A 18 -1.89 -2.51 7.54
CA ILE A 18 -0.44 -2.57 7.58
C ILE A 18 0.11 -1.62 8.66
N PRO A 19 0.90 -2.13 9.62
CA PRO A 19 1.48 -1.33 10.68
C PRO A 19 2.39 -0.22 10.17
N ASP A 20 2.35 0.94 10.82
CA ASP A 20 3.23 2.08 10.53
C ASP A 20 4.74 1.82 10.78
N LYS A 21 5.08 0.78 11.56
CA LYS A 21 6.45 0.45 12.00
C LYS A 21 6.87 -1.00 11.68
N PRO A 22 8.16 -1.26 11.36
CA PRO A 22 8.65 -2.59 11.00
C PRO A 22 8.60 -3.66 12.09
N ASP A 23 8.77 -3.27 13.35
CA ASP A 23 8.72 -4.14 14.52
C ASP A 23 7.36 -4.85 14.67
N ARG A 24 6.28 -4.20 14.24
CA ARG A 24 4.91 -4.72 14.28
C ARG A 24 4.47 -5.49 13.04
N SER A 25 5.38 -5.74 12.09
CA SER A 25 5.05 -6.32 10.79
C SER A 25 4.19 -7.61 10.84
N ILE A 26 3.20 -7.68 9.94
CA ILE A 26 2.15 -8.72 9.90
C ILE A 26 2.19 -9.53 8.62
N SER A 27 1.69 -10.78 8.65
CA SER A 27 1.68 -11.65 7.47
C SER A 27 0.47 -11.39 6.55
N ALA A 28 0.54 -11.90 5.32
CA ALA A 28 -0.58 -11.82 4.38
C ALA A 28 -1.84 -12.50 4.93
N GLU A 29 -1.71 -13.60 5.68
CA GLU A 29 -2.84 -14.28 6.30
C GLU A 29 -3.49 -13.44 7.39
N THR A 30 -2.69 -12.75 8.23
CA THR A 30 -3.24 -11.82 9.22
C THR A 30 -4.04 -10.69 8.55
N ILE A 31 -3.51 -10.15 7.45
CA ILE A 31 -4.22 -9.13 6.66
C ILE A 31 -5.49 -9.71 6.06
N GLN A 32 -5.46 -10.94 5.54
CA GLN A 32 -6.63 -11.61 4.97
C GLN A 32 -7.75 -11.76 6.00
N THR A 33 -7.44 -12.23 7.21
CA THR A 33 -8.43 -12.34 8.30
C THR A 33 -9.00 -10.97 8.70
N ALA A 34 -8.17 -9.93 8.74
CA ALA A 34 -8.64 -8.57 9.02
C ALA A 34 -9.59 -8.04 7.92
N LEU A 35 -9.33 -8.39 6.67
CA LEU A 35 -10.20 -8.04 5.53
C LEU A 35 -11.53 -8.80 5.57
N GLU A 36 -11.50 -10.10 5.89
CA GLU A 36 -12.70 -10.92 6.04
C GLU A 36 -13.62 -10.39 7.14
N GLY A 37 -13.05 -9.99 8.29
CA GLY A 37 -13.80 -9.34 9.38
C GLY A 37 -14.44 -8.01 8.99
N LYS A 38 -14.02 -7.40 7.88
CA LYS A 38 -14.58 -6.16 7.30
C LYS A 38 -15.47 -6.43 6.07
N GLY A 39 -15.79 -7.69 5.78
CA GLY A 39 -16.66 -8.08 4.66
C GLY A 39 -15.95 -8.22 3.31
N PHE A 40 -14.60 -8.19 3.27
CA PHE A 40 -13.83 -8.40 2.05
C PHE A 40 -13.39 -9.85 1.93
N SER A 41 -14.08 -10.63 1.09
CA SER A 41 -13.60 -11.96 0.71
C SER A 41 -12.54 -11.85 -0.38
N VAL A 42 -11.29 -12.17 -0.04
CA VAL A 42 -10.17 -12.16 -0.99
C VAL A 42 -9.33 -13.43 -0.82
N GLN A 43 -9.00 -14.08 -1.94
CA GLN A 43 -8.06 -15.20 -1.92
C GLN A 43 -6.63 -14.73 -1.64
N ILE A 44 -5.86 -15.54 -0.92
CA ILE A 44 -4.49 -15.21 -0.53
C ILE A 44 -3.59 -14.84 -1.72
N ARG A 45 -3.74 -15.51 -2.87
CA ARG A 45 -2.97 -15.22 -4.10
C ARG A 45 -3.27 -13.81 -4.64
N THR A 46 -4.52 -13.39 -4.57
CA THR A 46 -4.95 -12.04 -4.96
C THR A 46 -4.39 -11.01 -3.99
N LEU A 47 -4.49 -11.28 -2.68
CA LEU A 47 -3.95 -10.40 -1.64
C LEU A 47 -2.42 -10.24 -1.76
N GLN A 48 -1.68 -11.32 -2.01
CA GLN A 48 -0.23 -11.26 -2.23
C GLN A 48 0.14 -10.44 -3.48
N ARG A 49 -0.66 -10.53 -4.56
CA ARG A 49 -0.48 -9.71 -5.75
C ARG A 49 -0.73 -8.23 -5.45
N ASP A 50 -1.81 -7.92 -4.71
CA ASP A 50 -2.15 -6.57 -4.29
C ASP A 50 -1.05 -6.00 -3.39
N LEU A 51 -0.56 -6.76 -2.40
CA LEU A 51 0.55 -6.38 -1.52
C LEU A 51 1.84 -6.09 -2.29
N LYS A 52 2.16 -6.87 -3.33
CA LYS A 52 3.31 -6.62 -4.20
C LYS A 52 3.17 -5.29 -4.95
N ALA A 53 1.98 -5.00 -5.47
CA ALA A 53 1.71 -3.73 -6.14
C ALA A 53 1.79 -2.55 -5.16
N LEU A 54 1.14 -2.67 -4.01
CA LEU A 54 1.11 -1.64 -2.96
C LEU A 54 2.51 -1.39 -2.37
N THR A 55 3.35 -2.42 -2.27
CA THR A 55 4.75 -2.26 -1.84
C THR A 55 5.50 -1.31 -2.76
N LYS A 56 5.36 -1.48 -4.09
CA LYS A 56 5.97 -0.60 -5.08
C LYS A 56 5.36 0.81 -5.04
N GLN A 57 4.04 0.90 -4.88
CA GLN A 57 3.31 2.17 -4.94
C GLN A 57 3.50 3.02 -3.68
N PHE A 58 3.43 2.44 -2.50
CA PHE A 58 3.42 3.14 -1.20
C PHE A 58 4.73 3.00 -0.41
N GLY A 59 5.72 2.26 -0.95
CA GLY A 59 7.04 2.13 -0.32
C GLY A 59 7.05 1.28 0.94
N LEU A 60 6.14 0.29 1.01
CA LEU A 60 6.07 -0.66 2.13
C LEU A 60 7.38 -1.44 2.29
N ASN A 61 7.66 -1.89 3.50
CA ASN A 61 8.67 -2.89 3.78
C ASN A 61 8.07 -4.29 3.64
N CYS A 62 8.81 -5.21 3.01
CA CYS A 62 8.47 -6.62 2.95
C CYS A 62 9.62 -7.42 3.57
N ASP A 63 9.44 -7.84 4.82
CA ASP A 63 10.40 -8.66 5.53
C ASP A 63 10.29 -10.12 5.03
N LYS A 64 11.36 -10.56 4.34
CA LYS A 64 11.51 -11.91 3.80
C LYS A 64 12.39 -12.81 4.67
N SER A 65 12.91 -12.30 5.79
CA SER A 65 13.78 -13.07 6.70
C SER A 65 13.04 -14.15 7.47
N LYS A 66 11.70 -14.06 7.52
CA LYS A 66 10.81 -14.99 8.23
C LYS A 66 10.23 -16.03 7.28
N HIS A 67 9.87 -17.20 7.82
CA HIS A 67 9.20 -18.28 7.09
C HIS A 67 7.95 -17.79 6.33
N LYS A 68 7.23 -16.83 6.90
CA LYS A 68 6.15 -16.11 6.23
C LYS A 68 6.58 -14.68 6.02
N TYR A 69 6.44 -14.18 4.79
CA TYR A 69 6.72 -12.78 4.51
C TYR A 69 5.80 -11.88 5.35
N LYS A 70 6.36 -10.76 5.81
CA LYS A 70 5.64 -9.79 6.61
C LYS A 70 5.70 -8.39 6.00
N TRP A 71 4.66 -7.61 6.22
CA TRP A 71 4.52 -6.25 5.70
C TRP A 71 4.38 -5.23 6.82
N SER A 72 4.98 -4.08 6.60
CA SER A 72 4.85 -2.86 7.41
C SER A 72 5.11 -1.65 6.53
N PHE A 73 4.81 -0.45 7.01
CA PHE A 73 5.44 0.76 6.53
C PHE A 73 6.88 0.85 7.07
N LYS A 74 7.65 1.78 6.51
CA LYS A 74 8.96 2.19 7.04
C LYS A 74 8.73 3.18 8.18
N ASP A 75 9.65 3.25 9.15
CA ASP A 75 9.57 4.05 10.41
C ASP A 75 9.21 5.55 10.29
N LYS A 76 9.07 6.08 9.07
CA LYS A 76 8.74 7.48 8.77
C LYS A 76 7.83 7.61 7.56
N SER A 77 6.80 6.76 7.42
CA SER A 77 5.80 6.98 6.37
C SER A 77 5.11 8.33 6.62
N PRO A 78 5.11 9.27 5.65
CA PRO A 78 4.42 10.55 5.80
C PRO A 78 2.89 10.39 5.82
N ILE A 79 2.41 9.18 5.53
CA ILE A 79 0.99 8.85 5.45
C ILE A 79 0.71 7.75 6.46
N ASN A 80 -0.15 8.05 7.44
CA ASN A 80 -0.70 7.08 8.37
C ASN A 80 -2.10 6.67 7.89
N PHE A 81 -2.22 5.52 7.23
CA PHE A 81 -3.50 5.01 6.76
C PHE A 81 -4.39 4.49 7.89
N GLU A 82 -3.83 4.05 9.03
CA GLU A 82 -4.59 3.48 10.15
C GLU A 82 -5.59 4.49 10.72
N THR A 83 -5.19 5.76 10.83
CA THR A 83 -6.00 6.84 11.42
C THR A 83 -6.69 7.73 10.38
N MET A 84 -6.46 7.48 9.09
CA MET A 84 -6.98 8.31 8.00
C MET A 84 -8.45 8.00 7.69
N ASP A 85 -9.27 9.04 7.58
CA ASP A 85 -10.67 8.91 7.18
C ASP A 85 -10.80 8.35 5.75
N THR A 86 -11.92 7.70 5.46
CA THR A 86 -12.12 6.96 4.20
C THR A 86 -12.08 7.86 2.96
N PRO A 87 -12.74 9.03 2.92
CA PRO A 87 -12.62 9.97 1.80
C PRO A 87 -11.17 10.38 1.51
N THR A 88 -10.39 10.73 2.55
CA THR A 88 -8.99 11.12 2.38
C THR A 88 -8.14 9.95 1.88
N ALA A 89 -8.30 8.75 2.44
CA ALA A 89 -7.59 7.56 2.01
C ALA A 89 -7.90 7.20 0.55
N LEU A 90 -9.17 7.30 0.15
CA LEU A 90 -9.60 7.08 -1.23
C LEU A 90 -8.98 8.11 -2.18
N THR A 91 -8.96 9.39 -1.79
CA THR A 91 -8.32 10.46 -2.57
C THR A 91 -6.85 10.17 -2.79
N TRP A 92 -6.12 9.72 -1.75
CA TRP A 92 -4.71 9.33 -1.88
C TRP A 92 -4.50 8.16 -2.83
N VAL A 93 -5.30 7.10 -2.70
CA VAL A 93 -5.19 5.91 -3.57
C VAL A 93 -5.48 6.28 -5.02
N LEU A 94 -6.54 7.05 -5.28
CA LEU A 94 -6.91 7.52 -6.62
C LEU A 94 -5.85 8.46 -7.21
N ALA A 95 -5.37 9.43 -6.44
CA ALA A 95 -4.32 10.35 -6.90
C ALA A 95 -3.06 9.57 -7.29
N ARG A 96 -2.63 8.59 -6.49
CA ARG A 96 -1.45 7.77 -6.78
C ARG A 96 -1.64 6.92 -8.06
N ASP A 97 -2.80 6.32 -8.23
CA ASP A 97 -3.16 5.51 -9.40
C ASP A 97 -3.14 6.36 -10.68
N GLN A 98 -3.85 7.50 -10.67
CA GLN A 98 -3.94 8.41 -11.81
C GLN A 98 -2.61 9.11 -12.12
N LEU A 99 -1.86 9.58 -11.11
CA LEU A 99 -0.55 10.19 -11.31
C LEU A 99 0.46 9.21 -11.91
N SER A 100 0.37 7.91 -11.57
CA SER A 100 1.24 6.89 -12.17
C SER A 100 1.01 6.68 -13.66
N GLY A 101 -0.21 6.96 -14.15
CA GLY A 101 -0.57 6.89 -15.57
C GLY A 101 -0.37 8.20 -16.33
N LEU A 102 -0.40 9.34 -15.64
CA LEU A 102 -0.32 10.68 -16.24
C LEU A 102 1.09 11.25 -16.31
N LEU A 103 2.02 10.80 -15.45
CA LEU A 103 3.40 11.29 -15.48
C LEU A 103 4.16 10.59 -16.62
N PRO A 104 4.63 11.32 -17.65
CA PRO A 104 5.57 10.77 -18.61
C PRO A 104 6.79 10.23 -17.85
N LYS A 105 7.33 9.08 -18.27
CA LYS A 105 8.49 8.44 -17.61
C LYS A 105 9.61 9.45 -17.33
N ILE A 106 9.82 10.38 -18.26
CA ILE A 106 10.80 11.47 -18.15
C ILE A 106 10.57 12.38 -16.94
N ALA A 107 9.32 12.71 -16.60
CA ALA A 107 9.00 13.52 -15.44
C ALA A 107 9.21 12.74 -14.13
N THR A 108 8.93 11.43 -14.12
CA THR A 108 9.21 10.58 -12.96
C THR A 108 10.71 10.39 -12.70
N GLU A 109 11.53 10.26 -13.76
CA GLU A 109 12.99 10.21 -13.65
C GLU A 109 13.52 11.54 -13.06
N GLN A 110 13.09 12.68 -13.60
CA GLN A 110 13.53 14.00 -13.14
C GLN A 110 13.14 14.29 -11.68
N LEU A 111 11.93 13.90 -11.26
CA LEU A 111 11.50 14.07 -9.87
C LEU A 111 12.29 13.20 -8.90
N ARG A 112 12.68 11.98 -9.30
CA ARG A 112 13.54 11.09 -8.50
C ARG A 112 14.96 11.65 -8.36
N GLU A 113 15.53 12.18 -9.44
CA GLU A 113 16.86 12.82 -9.39
C GLU A 113 16.86 14.05 -8.50
N HIS A 114 15.80 14.86 -8.55
CA HIS A 114 15.68 16.04 -7.69
C HIS A 114 15.51 15.67 -6.21
N ALA A 115 14.68 14.68 -5.89
CA ALA A 115 14.48 14.20 -4.52
C ALA A 115 15.76 13.64 -3.88
N ASN A 116 16.66 13.04 -4.68
CA ASN A 116 17.96 12.55 -4.20
C ASN A 116 18.99 13.67 -4.00
N LYS A 117 18.89 14.78 -4.74
CA LYS A 117 19.78 15.94 -4.59
C LYS A 117 19.51 16.76 -3.33
N SER A 118 18.28 16.77 -2.82
CA SER A 118 17.92 17.49 -1.58
C SER A 118 18.28 16.73 -0.28
N LEU A 119 18.92 15.56 -0.39
CA LEU A 119 19.44 14.76 0.74
C LEU A 119 20.98 14.65 0.74
N SER A 120 21.64 15.45 -0.10
CA SER A 120 23.10 15.65 -0.16
C SER A 120 23.44 17.07 0.24
#